data_AF-A0A530QMB1-F1
#
_entry.id   AF-A0A530QMB1-F1
#
_cell.length_a   1.000
_cell.length_b   1.000
_cell.length_c   1.000
_cell.angle_alpha   90.00
_cell.angle_beta   90.00
_cell.angle_gamma   90.00
#
_symmetry.space_group_name_H-M   'P 1'
#
loop_
_entity.id
_entity.type
_entity.pdbx_description
1 polymer ?
#
loop_
_entity_poly.entity_id
_entity_poly.type
_entity_poly.pdbx_seq_one_letter_code
_entity_poly.pdbx_strand_id
1 'polypeptide(L)'
;FDPSQISIEKLTVTDGEIALRHAAGGRSHLLSEINSTISAKSLAGPWRMDGSLRLDGLRSIVVASTGKAGSDGQMRLRLKADPDAYPLVIEADGNAGIVNGAAIYSGQFKVARSDKNGADKSSAQLQGTDGEMMKASAGKPEPGFRLNGKFSVDHQQLGVDEFRFQTGPLDNPYTADGSLAIGSV
;
A
#
# COMPACT_ATOMS: atom_id res chain seq x y z
N PHE A 1 22.48 8.41 24.31
CA PHE A 1 21.17 8.77 23.75
C PHE A 1 20.32 7.52 23.72
N ASP A 2 19.19 7.50 24.42
CA ASP A 2 18.25 6.37 24.40
C ASP A 2 17.00 6.76 23.60
N PRO A 3 16.80 6.20 22.39
CA PRO A 3 15.66 6.55 21.54
C PRO A 3 14.31 6.14 22.15
N SER A 4 14.30 5.29 23.18
CA SER A 4 13.08 4.88 23.87
C SER A 4 12.47 5.97 24.77
N GLN A 5 13.27 6.98 25.14
CA GLN A 5 12.89 8.05 26.07
C GLN A 5 12.32 9.31 25.39
N ILE A 6 12.26 9.34 24.05
CA ILE A 6 11.82 10.50 23.29
C ILE A 6 10.62 10.14 22.45
N SER A 7 9.46 10.75 22.75
CA SER A 7 8.23 10.60 21.97
C SER A 7 8.06 11.73 20.96
N ILE A 8 7.30 11.44 19.90
CA ILE A 8 6.80 12.43 18.96
C ILE A 8 5.27 12.38 19.04
N GLU A 9 4.66 13.41 19.64
CA GLU A 9 3.21 13.49 19.72
C GLU A 9 2.61 13.83 18.35
N LYS A 10 3.20 14.81 17.66
CA LYS A 10 2.80 15.24 16.33
C LYS A 10 3.98 15.89 15.60
N LEU A 11 4.32 15.35 14.45
CA LEU A 11 5.22 15.92 13.47
C LEU A 11 4.43 16.10 12.16
N THR A 12 4.40 17.32 11.64
CA THR A 12 3.79 17.60 10.33
C THR A 12 4.90 17.74 9.30
N VAL A 13 4.74 17.07 8.15
CA VAL A 13 5.54 17.29 6.95
C VAL A 13 4.65 17.97 5.93
N THR A 14 5.12 19.07 5.35
CA THR A 14 4.46 19.80 4.28
C THR A 14 5.39 19.86 3.08
N ASP A 15 4.89 19.47 1.91
CA ASP A 15 5.61 19.47 0.63
C ASP A 15 7.02 18.83 0.70
N GLY A 16 7.15 17.74 1.45
CA GLY A 16 8.41 17.01 1.57
C GLY A 16 8.79 16.28 0.29
N GLU A 17 10.08 15.97 0.17
CA GLU A 17 10.66 15.27 -0.98
C GLU A 17 11.68 14.22 -0.52
N ILE A 18 11.66 13.05 -1.15
CA ILE A 18 12.64 11.97 -0.98
C ILE A 18 13.01 11.43 -2.37
N ALA A 19 14.31 11.47 -2.70
CA ALA A 19 14.85 10.81 -3.88
C ALA A 19 15.46 9.45 -3.48
N LEU A 20 14.88 8.36 -3.96
CA LEU A 20 15.37 7.00 -3.78
C LEU A 20 16.22 6.61 -4.99
N ARG A 21 17.51 6.34 -4.78
CA ARG A 21 18.44 5.96 -5.85
C ARG A 21 18.87 4.51 -5.66
N HIS A 22 18.53 3.65 -6.61
CA HIS A 22 18.96 2.25 -6.62
C HIS A 22 20.28 2.12 -7.38
N ALA A 23 21.39 2.02 -6.64
CA ALA A 23 22.74 1.97 -7.22
C ALA A 23 22.96 0.73 -8.11
N ALA A 24 22.29 -0.40 -7.80
CA ALA A 24 22.44 -1.64 -8.56
C ALA A 24 21.84 -1.56 -9.98
N GLY A 25 20.80 -0.75 -10.19
CA GLY A 25 20.03 -0.74 -11.44
C GLY A 25 19.78 0.62 -12.06
N GLY A 26 20.46 1.66 -11.57
CA GLY A 26 20.36 3.03 -12.09
C GLY A 26 18.98 3.70 -11.93
N ARG A 27 17.96 2.98 -11.46
CA ARG A 27 16.61 3.51 -11.25
C ARG A 27 16.62 4.52 -10.11
N SER A 28 15.95 5.64 -10.37
CA SER A 28 15.64 6.64 -9.35
C SER A 28 14.14 6.79 -9.25
N HIS A 29 13.63 6.81 -8.02
CA HIS A 29 12.23 7.08 -7.70
C HIS A 29 12.15 8.37 -6.90
N LEU A 30 11.19 9.23 -7.23
CA LEU A 30 10.93 10.47 -6.53
C LEU A 30 9.62 10.36 -5.76
N LEU A 31 9.70 10.52 -4.44
CA LEU A 31 8.54 10.78 -3.60
C LEU A 31 8.49 12.29 -3.38
N SER A 32 7.48 12.97 -3.91
CA SER A 32 7.32 14.42 -3.79
C SER A 32 5.95 14.79 -3.23
N GLU A 33 5.74 16.08 -2.94
CA GLU A 33 4.49 16.59 -2.35
C GLU A 33 4.08 15.79 -1.11
N ILE A 34 5.05 15.37 -0.30
CA ILE A 34 4.80 14.58 0.91
C ILE A 34 4.16 15.51 1.93
N ASN A 35 2.86 15.30 2.15
CA ASN A 35 2.04 16.05 3.07
C ASN A 35 1.47 15.06 4.10
N SER A 36 1.97 15.08 5.33
CA SER A 36 1.65 14.03 6.31
C SER A 36 1.70 14.48 7.76
N THR A 37 0.98 13.73 8.61
CA THR A 37 1.12 13.78 10.06
C THR A 37 1.80 12.49 10.53
N ILE A 38 2.77 12.63 11.43
CA ILE A 38 3.58 11.55 11.97
C ILE A 38 3.54 11.60 13.50
N SER A 39 3.42 10.45 14.14
CA SER A 39 3.54 10.30 15.60
C SER A 39 4.35 9.05 15.94
N ALA A 40 5.00 9.07 17.10
CA ALA A 40 5.79 7.95 17.59
C ALA A 40 5.74 7.91 19.12
N LYS A 41 5.44 6.73 19.69
CA LYS A 41 5.50 6.56 21.16
C LYS A 41 6.93 6.68 21.69
N SER A 42 7.90 6.33 20.86
CA SER A 42 9.31 6.60 21.06
C SER A 42 10.02 6.71 19.70
N LEU A 43 11.24 7.24 19.64
CA LEU A 43 12.03 7.20 18.40
C LEU A 43 12.37 5.77 17.95
N ALA A 44 12.35 4.80 18.86
CA ALA A 44 12.44 3.37 18.54
C ALA A 44 11.09 2.77 18.07
N GLY A 45 10.06 3.58 17.93
CA GLY A 45 8.70 3.18 17.58
C GLY A 45 7.83 2.76 18.79
N PRO A 46 6.58 2.33 18.54
CA PRO A 46 5.89 2.29 17.24
C PRO A 46 5.63 3.68 16.64
N TRP A 47 5.83 3.79 15.33
CA TRP A 47 5.53 4.98 14.52
C TRP A 47 4.18 4.84 13.82
N ARG A 48 3.51 5.96 13.57
CA ARG A 48 2.34 6.07 12.69
C ARG A 48 2.50 7.28 11.80
N MET A 49 2.07 7.14 10.56
CA MET A 49 2.02 8.20 9.56
C MET A 49 0.73 8.06 8.74
N ASP A 50 0.08 9.18 8.52
CA ASP A 50 -1.05 9.35 7.61
C ASP A 50 -0.79 10.57 6.72
N GLY A 51 -1.11 10.46 5.43
CA GLY A 51 -0.89 11.58 4.52
C GLY A 51 -1.09 11.25 3.06
N SER A 52 -0.52 12.09 2.21
CA SER A 52 -0.44 11.89 0.77
C SER A 52 0.96 12.18 0.27
N LEU A 53 1.29 11.57 -0.87
CA LEU A 53 2.52 11.84 -1.62
C LEU A 53 2.28 11.61 -3.10
N ARG A 54 3.24 12.03 -3.93
CA ARG A 54 3.38 11.57 -5.31
C ARG A 54 4.58 10.65 -5.42
N LEU A 55 4.37 9.44 -5.95
CA LEU A 55 5.46 8.56 -6.36
C LEU A 55 5.63 8.68 -7.87
N ASP A 56 6.76 9.21 -8.33
CA ASP A 56 7.02 9.47 -9.75
C ASP A 56 5.87 10.23 -10.44
N GLY A 57 5.32 11.22 -9.72
CA GLY A 57 4.17 12.04 -10.17
C GLY A 57 2.78 11.46 -9.87
N LEU A 58 2.67 10.17 -9.54
CA LEU A 58 1.41 9.52 -9.21
C LEU A 58 0.98 9.81 -7.77
N ARG A 59 -0.07 10.62 -7.60
CA ARG A 59 -0.65 10.94 -6.29
C ARG A 59 -1.29 9.72 -5.64
N SER A 60 -0.99 9.53 -4.36
CA SER A 60 -1.55 8.45 -3.53
C SER A 60 -1.84 8.95 -2.13
N ILE A 61 -2.94 8.50 -1.54
CA ILE A 61 -3.13 8.53 -0.08
C ILE A 61 -2.33 7.37 0.52
N VAL A 62 -1.60 7.64 1.60
CA VAL A 62 -0.74 6.65 2.25
C VAL A 62 -0.98 6.61 3.76
N VAL A 63 -0.95 5.40 4.30
CA VAL A 63 -0.92 5.15 5.74
C VAL A 63 0.22 4.18 6.01
N ALA A 64 1.09 4.55 6.94
CA ALA A 64 2.20 3.72 7.36
C ALA A 64 2.21 3.56 8.89
N SER A 65 2.59 2.39 9.36
CA SER A 65 2.83 2.17 10.79
C SER A 65 3.93 1.15 11.02
N THR A 66 4.65 1.32 12.13
CA THR A 66 5.69 0.38 12.53
C THR A 66 5.43 -0.23 13.89
N GLY A 67 6.03 -1.39 14.15
CA GLY A 67 6.26 -1.89 15.50
C GLY A 67 7.40 -1.14 16.21
N LYS A 68 7.74 -1.61 17.40
CA LYS A 68 9.00 -1.24 18.05
C LYS A 68 10.15 -1.95 17.34
N ALA A 69 11.30 -1.28 17.19
CA ALA A 69 12.51 -1.92 16.71
C ALA A 69 12.92 -3.09 17.64
N GLY A 70 13.20 -4.24 17.04
CA GLY A 70 13.77 -5.40 17.70
C GLY A 70 15.26 -5.21 18.01
N SER A 71 15.85 -6.16 18.74
CA SER A 71 17.28 -6.16 19.05
C SER A 71 18.17 -6.31 17.82
N ASP A 72 17.64 -6.89 16.75
CA ASP A 72 18.26 -7.02 15.43
C ASP A 72 18.11 -5.77 14.55
N GLY A 73 17.48 -4.71 15.08
CA GLY A 73 17.21 -3.48 14.34
C GLY A 73 16.06 -3.57 13.34
N GLN A 74 15.40 -4.74 13.21
CA GLN A 74 14.24 -4.88 12.35
C GLN A 74 12.97 -4.41 13.07
N MET A 75 11.99 -3.98 12.30
CA MET A 75 10.68 -3.62 12.81
C MET A 75 9.59 -4.07 11.85
N ARG A 76 8.45 -4.49 12.40
CA ARG A 76 7.27 -4.70 11.58
C ARG A 76 6.88 -3.38 10.93
N LEU A 77 6.65 -3.37 9.64
CA LEU A 77 6.16 -2.25 8.85
C LEU A 77 4.86 -2.66 8.17
N ARG A 78 3.85 -1.80 8.26
CA ARG A 78 2.60 -1.90 7.52
C ARG A 78 2.42 -0.66 6.68
N LEU A 79 2.16 -0.86 5.40
CA LEU A 79 1.91 0.18 4.42
C LEU A 79 0.56 -0.07 3.76
N LYS A 80 -0.21 0.99 3.59
CA LYS A 80 -1.39 1.02 2.72
C LYS A 80 -1.23 2.22 1.80
N ALA A 81 -1.34 1.99 0.50
CA ALA A 81 -1.29 3.01 -0.53
C ALA A 81 -2.55 2.93 -1.39
N ASP A 82 -3.08 4.10 -1.69
CA ASP A 82 -4.33 4.24 -2.41
C ASP A 82 -4.15 5.27 -3.54
N PRO A 83 -3.59 4.86 -4.70
CA PRO A 83 -3.27 5.75 -5.82
C PRO A 83 -4.51 6.34 -6.47
N ASP A 84 -4.47 7.61 -6.85
CA ASP A 84 -5.62 8.31 -7.43
C ASP A 84 -5.90 7.84 -8.88
N ALA A 85 -4.86 7.54 -9.65
CA ALA A 85 -5.01 7.16 -11.07
C ALA A 85 -5.52 5.73 -11.29
N TYR A 86 -5.50 4.88 -10.27
CA TYR A 86 -5.91 3.48 -10.39
C TYR A 86 -6.96 3.14 -9.33
N PRO A 87 -8.06 2.46 -9.69
CA PRO A 87 -9.08 2.06 -8.73
C PRO A 87 -8.62 0.81 -7.97
N LEU A 88 -7.53 0.91 -7.22
CA LEU A 88 -6.94 -0.18 -6.44
C LEU A 88 -6.38 0.33 -5.11
N VAL A 89 -6.34 -0.56 -4.13
CA VAL A 89 -5.61 -0.39 -2.88
C VAL A 89 -4.47 -1.39 -2.85
N ILE A 90 -3.29 -0.93 -2.45
CA ILE A 90 -2.10 -1.74 -2.20
C ILE A 90 -1.87 -1.78 -0.70
N GLU A 91 -1.71 -2.97 -0.13
CA GLU A 91 -1.35 -3.20 1.27
C GLU A 91 -0.10 -4.06 1.32
N ALA A 92 0.85 -3.73 2.18
CA ALA A 92 2.03 -4.54 2.47
C ALA A 92 2.25 -4.61 3.98
N ASP A 93 2.49 -5.80 4.51
CA ASP A 93 2.78 -6.05 5.92
C ASP A 93 3.95 -7.02 6.04
N GLY A 94 5.02 -6.57 6.71
CA GLY A 94 6.27 -7.33 6.77
C GLY A 94 7.25 -6.79 7.80
N ASN A 95 8.50 -7.26 7.74
CA ASN A 95 9.61 -6.75 8.55
C ASN A 95 10.54 -5.93 7.67
N ALA A 96 10.79 -4.69 8.08
CA ALA A 96 11.74 -3.79 7.47
C ALA A 96 12.94 -3.58 8.40
N GLY A 97 14.12 -3.34 7.83
CA GLY A 97 15.32 -3.08 8.61
C GLY A 97 16.50 -2.68 7.73
N ILE A 98 17.63 -2.40 8.36
CA ILE A 98 18.89 -2.17 7.68
C ILE A 98 19.82 -3.36 7.97
N VAL A 99 20.24 -4.08 6.94
CA VAL A 99 21.19 -5.20 7.04
C VAL A 99 22.42 -4.84 6.22
N ASN A 100 23.61 -4.86 6.85
CA ASN A 100 24.87 -4.49 6.21
C ASN A 100 24.83 -3.12 5.49
N GLY A 101 24.10 -2.15 6.05
CA GLY A 101 23.95 -0.81 5.47
C GLY A 101 22.91 -0.69 4.35
N ALA A 102 22.25 -1.78 3.96
CA ALA A 102 21.20 -1.79 2.94
C ALA A 102 19.81 -1.93 3.57
N ALA A 103 18.84 -1.16 3.06
CA ALA A 103 17.44 -1.31 3.45
C ALA A 103 16.87 -2.63 2.90
N ILE A 104 16.16 -3.36 3.75
CA ILE A 104 15.41 -4.56 3.40
C ILE A 104 13.97 -4.42 3.85
N TYR A 105 13.04 -5.02 3.10
CA TYR A 105 11.65 -5.18 3.50
C TYR A 105 11.07 -6.45 2.92
N SER A 106 10.55 -7.34 3.75
CA SER A 106 9.94 -8.59 3.28
C SER A 106 8.69 -8.93 4.05
N GLY A 107 7.72 -9.55 3.39
CA GLY A 107 6.45 -9.88 4.01
C GLY A 107 5.40 -10.30 3.01
N GLN A 108 4.15 -9.96 3.32
CA GLN A 108 2.99 -10.24 2.48
C GLN A 108 2.43 -8.96 1.90
N PHE A 109 1.93 -9.04 0.66
CA PHE A 109 1.22 -7.94 0.03
C PHE A 109 -0.17 -8.38 -0.42
N LYS A 110 -1.04 -7.39 -0.59
CA LYS A 110 -2.36 -7.51 -1.18
C LYS A 110 -2.61 -6.33 -2.08
N VAL A 111 -3.17 -6.59 -3.26
CA VAL A 111 -3.74 -5.57 -4.14
C VAL A 111 -5.17 -5.96 -4.44
N ALA A 112 -6.10 -5.03 -4.24
CA ALA A 112 -7.50 -5.27 -4.54
C ALA A 112 -8.10 -4.04 -5.22
N ARG A 113 -9.12 -4.25 -6.04
CA ARG A 113 -9.90 -3.14 -6.59
C ARG A 113 -10.48 -2.28 -5.45
N SER A 114 -10.30 -0.97 -5.55
CA SER A 114 -10.97 0.00 -4.69
C SER A 114 -12.29 0.42 -5.33
N ASP A 115 -13.34 0.54 -4.54
CA ASP A 115 -14.66 1.04 -4.93
C ASP A 115 -14.79 2.56 -4.75
N LYS A 116 -13.71 3.33 -4.98
CA LYS A 116 -13.70 4.81 -4.87
C LYS A 116 -14.84 5.50 -5.62
N ASN A 117 -15.38 4.86 -6.66
CA ASN A 117 -16.48 5.37 -7.50
C ASN A 117 -17.82 4.65 -7.25
N GLY A 118 -17.91 3.77 -6.24
CA GLY A 118 -19.08 2.95 -5.91
C GLY A 118 -20.12 3.66 -5.05
N ALA A 119 -19.84 4.88 -4.57
CA ALA A 119 -20.76 5.65 -3.75
C ALA A 119 -21.94 6.27 -4.52
N ASP A 120 -21.85 6.48 -5.85
CA ASP A 120 -22.81 7.33 -6.58
C ASP A 120 -23.29 6.81 -7.95
N LYS A 121 -23.40 5.49 -8.16
CA LYS A 121 -24.06 4.95 -9.38
C LYS A 121 -25.07 3.83 -9.14
N SER A 122 -25.73 3.83 -7.98
CA SER A 122 -26.94 3.02 -7.74
C SER A 122 -28.25 3.82 -7.86
N SER A 123 -28.27 4.85 -8.68
CA SER A 123 -29.50 5.51 -9.12
C SER A 123 -29.39 6.04 -10.55
N ALA A 124 -28.99 5.19 -11.50
CA ALA A 124 -29.54 5.34 -12.85
C ALA A 124 -31.01 4.92 -12.76
N GLN A 125 -31.84 5.88 -12.36
CA GLN A 125 -33.28 5.76 -12.29
C GLN A 125 -33.76 5.54 -13.73
N LEU A 126 -33.95 4.28 -14.13
CA LEU A 126 -34.68 3.97 -15.34
C LEU A 126 -36.13 4.40 -15.08
N GLN A 127 -36.47 5.57 -15.63
CA GLN A 127 -37.81 6.11 -15.58
C GLN A 127 -38.69 5.26 -16.51
N GLY A 128 -39.25 4.19 -15.96
CA GLY A 128 -40.29 3.41 -16.60
C GLY A 128 -41.59 4.20 -16.59
N THR A 129 -42.20 4.38 -17.75
CA THR A 129 -43.63 4.67 -17.86
C THR A 129 -44.36 3.49 -17.24
N ASP A 130 -45.25 3.74 -16.26
CA ASP A 130 -46.20 2.77 -15.65
C ASP A 130 -45.94 2.33 -14.19
N GLY A 131 -45.21 3.12 -13.40
CA GLY A 131 -45.48 3.26 -11.95
C GLY A 131 -45.23 2.06 -11.02
N GLU A 132 -44.77 0.91 -11.50
CA GLU A 132 -44.33 -0.18 -10.62
C GLU A 132 -42.82 -0.11 -10.34
N MET A 133 -42.49 0.20 -9.08
CA MET A 133 -41.11 0.21 -8.58
C MET A 133 -40.63 -1.22 -8.33
N MET A 134 -39.97 -1.85 -9.31
CA MET A 134 -39.15 -3.03 -9.00
C MET A 134 -37.90 -2.59 -8.25
N LYS A 135 -37.79 -3.00 -6.98
CA LYS A 135 -36.53 -2.95 -6.23
C LYS A 135 -35.55 -3.91 -6.89
N ALA A 136 -34.75 -3.43 -7.84
CA ALA A 136 -33.51 -4.09 -8.17
C ALA A 136 -32.72 -4.21 -6.86
N SER A 137 -32.53 -5.43 -6.38
CA SER A 137 -31.63 -5.68 -5.27
C SER A 137 -30.27 -5.16 -5.72
N ALA A 138 -29.81 -4.07 -5.11
CA ALA A 138 -28.45 -3.59 -5.28
C ALA A 138 -27.53 -4.68 -4.74
N GLY A 139 -27.22 -5.66 -5.60
CA GLY A 139 -26.24 -6.69 -5.30
C GLY A 139 -24.95 -6.01 -4.90
N LYS A 140 -24.29 -6.53 -3.86
CA LYS A 140 -22.95 -6.07 -3.50
C LYS A 140 -22.11 -6.07 -4.78
N PRO A 141 -21.32 -5.01 -5.07
CA PRO A 141 -20.47 -4.96 -6.24
C PRO A 141 -19.71 -6.27 -6.35
N GLU A 142 -19.73 -6.89 -7.54
CA GLU A 142 -18.96 -8.11 -7.73
C GLU A 142 -17.51 -7.83 -7.32
N PRO A 143 -16.90 -8.72 -6.52
CA PRO A 143 -15.58 -8.43 -6.01
C PRO A 143 -14.63 -8.42 -7.20
N GLY A 144 -14.05 -7.25 -7.45
CA GLY A 144 -13.06 -7.05 -8.50
C GLY A 144 -11.82 -7.93 -8.30
N PHE A 145 -10.80 -7.69 -9.11
CA PHE A 145 -9.56 -8.48 -9.00
C PHE A 145 -8.96 -8.42 -7.59
N ARG A 146 -8.32 -9.52 -7.20
CA ARG A 146 -7.61 -9.71 -5.92
C ARG A 146 -6.27 -10.33 -6.22
N LEU A 147 -5.20 -9.68 -5.83
CA LEU A 147 -3.83 -10.17 -5.92
C LEU A 147 -3.26 -10.23 -4.51
N ASN A 148 -2.64 -11.33 -4.14
CA ASN A 148 -1.94 -11.46 -2.86
C ASN A 148 -0.68 -12.30 -3.06
N GLY A 149 0.29 -12.14 -2.18
CA GLY A 149 1.54 -12.89 -2.30
C GLY A 149 2.56 -12.53 -1.24
N LYS A 150 3.74 -13.12 -1.38
CA LYS A 150 4.92 -12.78 -0.58
C LYS A 150 5.90 -11.99 -1.42
N PHE A 151 6.58 -11.05 -0.78
CA PHE A 151 7.56 -10.21 -1.44
C PHE A 151 8.82 -10.05 -0.59
N SER A 152 9.92 -9.74 -1.25
CA SER A 152 11.18 -9.31 -0.68
C SER A 152 11.72 -8.13 -1.47
N VAL A 153 12.18 -7.10 -0.78
CA VAL A 153 12.84 -5.92 -1.35
C VAL A 153 14.17 -5.77 -0.67
N ASP A 154 15.22 -5.62 -1.48
CA ASP A 154 16.52 -5.18 -1.05
C ASP A 154 17.08 -4.10 -2.01
N HIS A 155 18.36 -3.80 -1.90
CA HIS A 155 19.02 -2.79 -2.73
C HIS A 155 19.27 -3.24 -4.18
N GLN A 156 19.07 -4.52 -4.50
CA GLN A 156 19.35 -5.15 -5.80
C GLN A 156 18.06 -5.48 -6.57
N GLN A 157 17.03 -5.94 -5.87
CA GLN A 157 15.84 -6.49 -6.49
C GLN A 157 14.56 -6.31 -5.64
N LEU A 158 13.44 -6.34 -6.35
CA LEU A 158 12.11 -6.65 -5.81
C LEU A 158 11.74 -8.06 -6.26
N GLY A 159 11.69 -9.00 -5.31
CA GLY A 159 11.19 -10.36 -5.49
C GLY A 159 9.73 -10.48 -5.07
N VAL A 160 8.97 -11.25 -5.83
CA VAL A 160 7.65 -11.79 -5.49
C VAL A 160 7.77 -13.30 -5.56
N ASP A 161 8.00 -13.92 -4.41
CA ASP A 161 8.33 -15.34 -4.30
C ASP A 161 7.13 -16.21 -4.72
N GLU A 162 5.93 -15.77 -4.35
CA GLU A 162 4.67 -16.37 -4.77
C GLU A 162 3.59 -15.28 -4.84
N PHE A 163 2.71 -15.37 -5.84
CA PHE A 163 1.48 -14.60 -5.89
C PHE A 163 0.31 -15.47 -6.36
N ARG A 164 -0.88 -15.08 -5.90
CA ARG A 164 -2.16 -15.57 -6.37
C ARG A 164 -3.01 -14.40 -6.84
N PHE A 165 -3.33 -14.41 -8.12
CA PHE A 165 -4.32 -13.54 -8.73
C PHE A 165 -5.68 -14.26 -8.77
N GLN A 166 -6.75 -13.55 -8.44
CA GLN A 166 -8.12 -14.05 -8.47
C GLN A 166 -9.05 -13.01 -9.07
N THR A 167 -9.99 -13.45 -9.90
CA THR A 167 -11.06 -12.63 -10.46
C THR A 167 -12.37 -13.42 -10.54
N GLY A 168 -13.51 -12.72 -10.58
CA GLY A 168 -14.84 -13.33 -10.51
C GLY A 168 -15.35 -13.53 -9.06
N PRO A 169 -16.43 -14.31 -8.88
CA PRO A 169 -17.09 -14.55 -7.60
C PRO A 169 -16.13 -15.06 -6.51
N LEU A 170 -16.45 -14.79 -5.23
CA LEU A 170 -15.59 -15.21 -4.11
C LEU A 170 -15.61 -16.72 -3.88
N ASP A 171 -16.76 -17.35 -4.15
CA ASP A 171 -17.02 -18.77 -3.98
C ASP A 171 -16.50 -19.61 -5.15
N ASN A 172 -16.42 -19.03 -6.36
CA ASN A 172 -15.86 -19.70 -7.54
C ASN A 172 -15.01 -18.75 -8.41
N PRO A 173 -13.80 -18.38 -7.95
CA PRO A 173 -12.94 -17.47 -8.69
C PRO A 173 -12.13 -18.18 -9.78
N TYR A 174 -11.88 -17.48 -10.87
CA TYR A 174 -10.76 -17.80 -11.75
C TYR A 174 -9.46 -17.43 -11.06
N THR A 175 -8.44 -18.31 -11.11
CA THR A 175 -7.17 -18.11 -10.40
C THR A 175 -5.97 -18.27 -11.32
N ALA A 176 -4.91 -17.53 -11.00
CA ALA A 176 -3.58 -17.69 -11.61
C ALA A 176 -2.52 -17.52 -10.51
N ASP A 177 -1.60 -18.46 -10.42
CA ASP A 177 -0.49 -18.47 -9.46
C ASP A 177 0.85 -18.28 -10.19
N GLY A 178 1.85 -17.69 -9.53
CA GLY A 178 3.19 -17.53 -10.10
C GLY A 178 4.21 -16.88 -9.18
N SER A 179 5.37 -16.56 -9.73
CA SER A 179 6.47 -15.85 -9.07
C SER A 179 7.07 -14.83 -10.04
N LEU A 180 7.67 -13.75 -9.53
CA LEU A 180 8.30 -12.71 -10.33
C LEU A 180 9.52 -12.16 -9.61
N ALA A 181 10.58 -11.83 -10.33
CA ALA A 181 11.68 -11.02 -9.80
C ALA A 181 11.93 -9.85 -10.74
N ILE A 182 12.02 -8.64 -10.17
CA ILE A 182 12.36 -7.41 -10.88
C ILE A 182 13.71 -6.95 -10.34
N GLY A 183 14.76 -7.21 -11.12
CA GLY A 183 16.12 -6.80 -10.82
C GLY A 183 16.59 -5.63 -11.68
N SER A 184 17.84 -5.29 -11.46
CA SER A 184 18.63 -4.40 -12.30
C SER A 184 19.01 -5.12 -13.59
N VAL A 185 18.87 -4.46 -14.75
CA VAL A 185 19.38 -4.97 -16.05
C VAL A 185 20.86 -4.63 -16.18
#